data_AF-A0A0H5CSJ3-F1
#
_entry.id   AF-A0A0H5CSJ3-F1
#
_cell.length_a   1.000
_cell.length_b   1.000
_cell.length_c   1.000
_cell.angle_alpha   90.00
_cell.angle_beta   90.00
_cell.angle_gamma   90.00
#
_symmetry.space_group_name_H-M   'P 1'
#
loop_
_entity.id
_entity.type
_entity.pdbx_description
1 polymer ?
#
loop_
_entity_poly.entity_id
_entity_poly.type
_entity_poly.pdbx_seq_one_letter_code
_entity_poly.pdbx_strand_id
1 'polypeptide(L)'
;MADTGIRRSEIIERAESWLRPSVAHSTTKFHQNEFGIYRTDCWGYVSMAWGLPDRRGGVDTVGLAEISTMIGQDDLLAGDILLDARHVTIFHEWADRDRAACWGFEQAAGTGTVRRLIPYPHATPRRYVNVYRGRLLA
;
A
#
# COMPACT_ATOMS: atom_id res chain seq x y z
N MET A 1 -16.45 8.70 -20.67
CA MET A 1 -15.98 7.42 -20.10
C MET A 1 -15.46 7.75 -18.72
N ALA A 2 -16.03 7.13 -17.68
CA ALA A 2 -15.66 7.42 -16.31
C ALA A 2 -14.16 7.15 -16.12
N ASP A 3 -13.53 8.01 -15.34
CA ASP A 3 -12.14 7.96 -14.95
C ASP A 3 -11.84 6.63 -14.21
N THR A 4 -11.21 5.66 -14.87
CA THR A 4 -11.17 4.24 -14.44
C THR A 4 -10.09 3.89 -13.40
N GLY A 5 -9.39 4.88 -12.83
CA GLY A 5 -8.28 4.68 -11.88
C GLY A 5 -8.65 4.96 -10.42
N ILE A 6 -7.94 4.33 -9.49
CA ILE A 6 -8.07 4.63 -8.05
C ILE A 6 -7.30 5.93 -7.72
N ARG A 7 -7.89 6.81 -6.90
CA ARG A 7 -7.21 8.05 -6.47
C ARG A 7 -6.24 7.75 -5.33
N ARG A 8 -5.14 8.51 -5.24
CA ARG A 8 -4.20 8.40 -4.10
C ARG A 8 -4.88 8.62 -2.75
N SER A 9 -5.77 9.62 -2.68
CA SER A 9 -6.56 9.88 -1.47
C SER A 9 -7.38 8.66 -1.05
N GLU A 10 -7.97 7.95 -2.01
CA GLU A 10 -8.73 6.73 -1.74
C GLU A 10 -7.82 5.59 -1.26
N ILE A 11 -6.61 5.46 -1.81
CA ILE A 11 -5.62 4.47 -1.31
C ILE A 11 -5.28 4.75 0.17
N ILE A 12 -5.07 6.02 0.52
CA ILE A 12 -4.75 6.40 1.90
C ILE A 12 -5.93 6.17 2.83
N GLU A 13 -7.15 6.56 2.42
CA GLU A 13 -8.38 6.31 3.19
C GLU A 13 -8.56 4.81 3.47
N ARG A 14 -8.38 3.96 2.44
CA ARG A 14 -8.39 2.51 2.58
C ARG A 14 -7.33 2.01 3.55
N ALA A 15 -6.08 2.49 3.45
CA ALA A 15 -5.01 2.10 4.37
C ALA A 15 -5.34 2.49 5.83
N GLU A 16 -5.87 3.69 6.05
CA GLU A 16 -6.22 4.16 7.39
C GLU A 16 -7.37 3.37 8.04
N SER A 17 -8.25 2.78 7.23
CA SER A 17 -9.43 2.03 7.71
C SER A 17 -9.11 0.85 8.62
N TRP A 18 -7.88 0.33 8.59
CA TRP A 18 -7.45 -0.78 9.44
C TRP A 18 -6.65 -0.35 10.68
N LEU A 19 -6.42 0.96 10.89
CA LEU A 19 -5.61 1.44 12.00
C LEU A 19 -6.35 1.52 13.34
N ARG A 20 -7.67 1.75 13.32
CA ARG A 20 -8.45 2.09 14.52
C ARG A 20 -9.82 1.40 14.53
N PRO A 21 -9.96 0.26 15.23
CA PRO A 21 -8.90 -0.48 15.91
C PRO A 21 -7.91 -1.11 14.90
N SER A 22 -6.68 -1.32 15.35
CA SER A 22 -5.65 -2.01 14.54
C SER A 22 -6.11 -3.43 14.21
N VAL A 23 -6.12 -3.78 12.93
CA VAL A 23 -6.46 -5.15 12.48
C VAL A 23 -5.29 -6.09 12.78
N ALA A 24 -5.57 -7.19 13.48
CA ALA A 24 -4.55 -8.16 13.86
C ALA A 24 -3.99 -8.90 12.62
N HIS A 25 -2.67 -9.12 12.59
CA HIS A 25 -2.02 -9.81 11.49
C HIS A 25 -2.30 -11.31 11.48
N SER A 26 -2.62 -11.86 10.31
CA SER A 26 -2.70 -13.30 10.07
C SER A 26 -2.54 -13.65 8.59
N THR A 27 -1.77 -14.69 8.32
CA THR A 27 -1.62 -15.29 6.98
C THR A 27 -2.80 -16.19 6.58
N THR A 28 -3.77 -16.41 7.47
CA THR A 28 -4.92 -17.29 7.22
C THR A 28 -6.27 -16.65 7.51
N LYS A 29 -6.30 -15.48 8.16
CA LYS A 29 -7.56 -14.79 8.50
C LYS A 29 -7.83 -13.62 7.59
N PHE A 30 -9.11 -13.31 7.46
CA PHE A 30 -9.65 -12.22 6.67
C PHE A 30 -10.28 -11.17 7.56
N HIS A 31 -10.23 -9.92 7.11
CA HIS A 31 -10.95 -8.80 7.70
C HIS A 31 -11.94 -8.24 6.67
N GLN A 32 -13.13 -7.90 7.14
CA GLN A 32 -14.20 -7.32 6.34
C GLN A 32 -14.49 -5.91 6.81
N ASN A 33 -14.53 -4.96 5.87
CA ASN A 33 -14.99 -3.59 6.07
C ASN A 33 -15.75 -3.09 4.82
N GLU A 34 -16.02 -1.79 4.75
CA GLU A 34 -16.71 -1.14 3.62
C GLU A 34 -15.99 -1.29 2.27
N PHE A 35 -14.68 -1.55 2.26
CA PHE A 35 -13.89 -1.73 1.03
C PHE A 35 -13.89 -3.18 0.53
N GLY A 36 -14.33 -4.13 1.36
CA GLY A 36 -14.47 -5.54 1.01
C GLY A 36 -13.91 -6.47 2.07
N ILE A 37 -13.55 -7.67 1.65
CA ILE A 37 -12.95 -8.70 2.49
C ILE A 37 -11.53 -8.93 1.98
N TYR A 38 -10.52 -8.89 2.84
CA TYR A 38 -9.13 -9.08 2.45
C TYR A 38 -8.37 -9.86 3.53
N ARG A 39 -7.31 -10.57 3.12
CA ARG A 39 -6.44 -11.29 4.07
C ARG A 39 -5.63 -10.30 4.90
N THR A 40 -5.40 -10.66 6.15
CA THR A 40 -4.79 -9.77 7.16
C THR A 40 -3.27 -9.88 7.24
N ASP A 41 -2.60 -10.14 6.13
CA ASP A 41 -1.15 -10.11 5.98
C ASP A 41 -0.70 -8.87 5.18
N CYS A 42 0.61 -8.67 5.03
CA CYS A 42 1.18 -7.53 4.31
C CYS A 42 0.66 -7.40 2.86
N TRP A 43 0.54 -8.53 2.16
CA TRP A 43 0.07 -8.61 0.77
C TRP A 43 -1.43 -8.31 0.63
N GLY A 44 -2.25 -8.91 1.50
CA GLY A 44 -3.69 -8.65 1.54
C GLY A 44 -4.01 -7.20 1.92
N TYR A 45 -3.19 -6.59 2.78
CA TYR A 45 -3.32 -5.19 3.18
C TYR A 45 -3.04 -4.22 2.03
N VAL A 46 -1.96 -4.41 1.26
CA VAL A 46 -1.70 -3.60 0.05
C VAL A 46 -2.80 -3.79 -0.99
N SER A 47 -3.28 -5.03 -1.15
CA SER A 47 -4.37 -5.32 -2.09
C SER A 47 -5.68 -4.62 -1.70
N MET A 48 -5.96 -4.52 -0.40
CA MET A 48 -7.07 -3.75 0.15
C MET A 48 -6.90 -2.25 -0.13
N ALA A 49 -5.72 -1.70 0.17
CA ALA A 49 -5.42 -0.29 -0.04
C ALA A 49 -5.48 0.12 -1.52
N TRP A 50 -4.99 -0.72 -2.43
CA TRP A 50 -5.08 -0.50 -3.88
C TRP A 50 -6.43 -0.86 -4.49
N GLY A 51 -7.35 -1.41 -3.69
CA GLY A 51 -8.69 -1.76 -4.13
C GLY A 51 -8.74 -2.84 -5.19
N LEU A 52 -7.85 -3.82 -5.10
CA LEU A 52 -7.82 -4.94 -6.02
C LEU A 52 -9.11 -5.77 -5.91
N PRO A 53 -9.67 -6.25 -7.05
CA PRO A 53 -10.90 -7.03 -7.04
C PRO A 53 -10.71 -8.43 -6.45
N ASP A 54 -9.48 -8.97 -6.43
CA ASP A 54 -9.18 -10.26 -5.83
C ASP A 54 -9.03 -10.15 -4.29
N ARG A 55 -10.19 -10.33 -3.65
CA ARG A 55 -10.47 -10.20 -2.22
C ARG A 55 -10.05 -11.43 -1.38
N ARG A 56 -9.49 -12.48 -1.99
CA ARG A 56 -9.21 -13.77 -1.30
C ARG A 56 -7.79 -13.96 -0.79
N GLY A 57 -6.95 -12.95 -0.85
CA GLY A 57 -5.57 -13.11 -0.36
C GLY A 57 -4.61 -12.01 -0.74
N GLY A 58 -4.98 -11.17 -1.70
CA GLY A 58 -4.01 -10.30 -2.34
C GLY A 58 -3.03 -11.09 -3.20
N VAL A 59 -2.45 -10.38 -4.16
CA VAL A 59 -1.32 -10.87 -4.95
C VAL A 59 -0.08 -10.92 -4.05
N ASP A 60 0.73 -11.97 -4.19
CA ASP A 60 2.03 -12.05 -3.53
C ASP A 60 3.02 -11.02 -4.14
N THR A 61 4.28 -11.06 -3.70
CA THR A 61 5.34 -10.18 -4.21
C THR A 61 5.44 -10.19 -5.73
N VAL A 62 5.20 -11.34 -6.37
CA VAL A 62 5.27 -11.49 -7.84
C VAL A 62 4.08 -10.77 -8.47
N GLY A 63 2.86 -11.07 -8.03
CA GLY A 63 1.68 -10.43 -8.61
C GLY A 63 1.63 -8.92 -8.35
N LEU A 64 2.12 -8.44 -7.19
CA LEU A 64 2.29 -7.00 -6.95
C LEU A 64 3.28 -6.37 -7.93
N ALA A 65 4.38 -7.05 -8.23
CA ALA A 65 5.36 -6.57 -9.20
C ALA A 65 4.79 -6.52 -10.63
N GLU A 66 3.92 -7.45 -11.01
CA GLU A 66 3.27 -7.48 -12.33
C GLU A 66 2.25 -6.34 -12.53
N ILE A 67 1.54 -5.95 -11.47
CA ILE A 67 0.54 -4.87 -11.53
C ILE A 67 1.09 -3.49 -11.15
N SER A 68 2.41 -3.36 -10.97
CA SER A 68 3.04 -2.10 -10.60
C SER A 68 4.32 -1.83 -11.39
N THR A 69 4.65 -0.56 -11.57
CA THR A 69 5.89 -0.14 -12.21
C THR A 69 6.89 0.30 -11.15
N MET A 70 8.16 -0.06 -11.32
CA MET A 70 9.24 0.52 -10.52
C MET A 70 9.32 2.04 -10.76
N ILE A 71 9.56 2.81 -9.70
CA ILE A 71 9.71 4.28 -9.76
C ILE A 71 10.99 4.70 -9.04
N GLY A 72 11.47 5.92 -9.30
CA GLY A 72 12.56 6.49 -8.53
C GLY A 72 12.13 6.82 -7.09
N GLN A 73 13.07 6.85 -6.16
CA GLN A 73 12.83 7.35 -4.80
C GLN A 73 12.23 8.76 -4.84
N ASP A 74 12.71 9.60 -5.76
CA ASP A 74 12.27 10.99 -5.86
C ASP A 74 10.83 11.14 -6.38
N ASP A 75 10.31 10.09 -7.00
CA ASP A 75 8.95 10.04 -7.52
C ASP A 75 7.95 9.51 -6.50
N LEU A 76 8.38 9.04 -5.31
CA LEU A 76 7.49 8.46 -4.31
C LEU A 76 6.40 9.45 -3.88
N LEU A 77 5.16 8.96 -3.92
CA LEU A 77 3.97 9.69 -3.51
C LEU A 77 3.06 8.78 -2.67
N ALA A 78 2.24 9.39 -1.82
CA ALA A 78 1.26 8.71 -0.97
C ALA A 78 0.45 7.63 -1.71
N GLY A 79 0.55 6.38 -1.26
CA GLY A 79 -0.11 5.20 -1.85
C GLY A 79 0.76 4.36 -2.79
N ASP A 80 1.97 4.83 -3.13
CA ASP A 80 3.01 3.96 -3.70
C ASP A 80 3.49 2.95 -2.65
N ILE A 81 4.16 1.87 -3.06
CA ILE A 81 4.68 0.87 -2.13
C ILE A 81 6.21 0.82 -2.11
N LEU A 82 6.72 0.40 -0.97
CA LEU A 82 8.09 -0.04 -0.77
C LEU A 82 8.07 -1.56 -0.70
N LEU A 83 8.57 -2.22 -1.74
CA LEU A 83 8.57 -3.67 -1.87
C LEU A 83 9.95 -4.26 -1.58
N ASP A 84 10.05 -5.15 -0.61
CA ASP A 84 11.24 -5.97 -0.39
C ASP A 84 10.90 -7.47 -0.50
N ALA A 85 11.91 -8.34 -0.29
CA ALA A 85 11.75 -9.78 -0.48
C ALA A 85 10.85 -10.46 0.58
N ARG A 86 10.58 -9.82 1.71
CA ARG A 86 9.86 -10.39 2.87
C ARG A 86 8.63 -9.58 3.27
N HIS A 87 8.55 -8.31 2.89
CA HIS A 87 7.57 -7.37 3.38
C HIS A 87 7.23 -6.29 2.35
N VAL A 88 6.10 -5.64 2.59
CA VAL A 88 5.66 -4.48 1.81
C VAL A 88 5.02 -3.45 2.70
N THR A 89 5.32 -2.19 2.39
CA THR A 89 4.77 -1.03 3.08
C THR A 89 4.14 -0.08 2.06
N ILE A 90 3.04 0.56 2.44
CA ILE A 90 2.46 1.67 1.68
C ILE A 90 3.12 2.96 2.14
N PHE A 91 3.78 3.67 1.23
CA PHE A 91 4.37 4.98 1.48
C PHE A 91 3.29 6.02 1.74
N HIS A 92 3.41 6.80 2.82
CA HIS A 92 2.55 7.94 3.10
C HIS A 92 3.28 9.24 2.73
N GLU A 93 4.39 9.53 3.39
CA GLU A 93 5.14 10.78 3.23
C GLU A 93 6.58 10.63 3.72
N TRP A 94 7.48 11.49 3.23
CA TRP A 94 8.83 11.60 3.74
C TRP A 94 8.82 12.21 5.15
N ALA A 95 9.62 11.64 6.05
CA ALA A 95 9.74 12.15 7.42
C ALA A 95 10.84 13.22 7.55
N ASP A 96 11.76 13.28 6.60
CA ASP A 96 12.87 14.21 6.55
C ASP A 96 13.12 14.70 5.12
N ARG A 97 13.90 15.79 5.00
CA ARG A 97 14.21 16.41 3.70
C ARG A 97 15.21 15.60 2.87
N ASP A 98 16.07 14.83 3.54
CA ASP A 98 17.12 14.02 2.92
C ASP A 98 16.58 12.68 2.40
N ARG A 99 15.28 12.42 2.61
CA ARG A 99 14.56 11.20 2.22
C ARG A 99 15.20 9.94 2.81
N ALA A 100 15.73 10.04 4.02
CA ALA A 100 16.37 8.95 4.76
C ALA A 100 15.36 8.11 5.58
N ALA A 101 14.18 8.65 5.87
CA ALA A 101 13.08 7.94 6.50
C ALA A 101 11.73 8.42 5.98
N CYS A 102 10.74 7.54 6.02
CA CYS A 102 9.37 7.86 5.63
C CYS A 102 8.36 7.35 6.66
N TRP A 103 7.21 8.00 6.72
CA TRP A 103 6.02 7.42 7.33
C TRP A 103 5.39 6.44 6.34
N GLY A 104 5.11 5.23 6.81
CA GLY A 104 4.44 4.22 6.01
C GLY A 104 3.42 3.43 6.81
N PHE A 105 2.48 2.83 6.09
CA PHE A 105 1.50 1.91 6.64
C PHE A 105 1.89 0.47 6.33
N GLU A 106 1.73 -0.41 7.30
CA GLU A 106 2.03 -1.83 7.15
C GLU A 106 1.08 -2.70 7.96
N GLN A 107 0.93 -3.95 7.51
CA GLN A 107 0.30 -5.04 8.25
C GLN A 107 1.42 -6.02 8.63
N ALA A 108 1.79 -6.05 9.92
CA ALA A 108 2.97 -6.77 10.39
C ALA A 108 2.67 -7.76 11.51
N ALA A 109 3.35 -8.91 11.49
CA ALA A 109 3.25 -9.91 12.54
C ALA A 109 3.60 -9.30 13.92
N GLY A 110 2.83 -9.68 14.95
CA GLY A 110 3.01 -9.18 16.32
C GLY A 110 2.47 -7.78 16.60
N THR A 111 2.26 -6.94 15.57
CA THR A 111 1.81 -5.55 15.75
C THR A 111 0.43 -5.28 15.14
N GLY A 112 0.04 -6.00 14.09
CA GLY A 112 -1.17 -5.72 13.34
C GLY A 112 -0.96 -4.60 12.33
N THR A 113 -2.01 -3.82 12.06
CA THR A 113 -1.93 -2.64 11.19
C THR A 113 -1.36 -1.46 11.96
N VAL A 114 -0.32 -0.83 11.43
CA VAL A 114 0.27 0.38 12.01
C VAL A 114 0.70 1.38 10.94
N ARG A 115 0.72 2.65 11.34
CA ARG A 115 1.47 3.70 10.66
C ARG A 115 2.71 3.99 11.50
N ARG A 116 3.90 3.80 10.95
CA ARG A 116 5.16 4.02 11.68
C ARG A 116 6.24 4.65 10.81
N LEU A 117 7.27 5.15 11.48
CA LEU A 117 8.49 5.63 10.86
C LEU A 117 9.31 4.44 10.37
N ILE A 118 9.76 4.49 9.12
CA ILE A 118 10.51 3.43 8.46
C ILE A 118 11.83 4.04 7.94
N PRO A 119 12.99 3.55 8.41
CA PRO A 119 14.27 3.89 7.81
C PRO A 119 14.31 3.45 6.34
N TYR A 120 14.87 4.29 5.50
CA TYR A 120 15.05 4.07 4.07
C TYR A 120 16.57 4.10 3.81
N PRO A 121 17.22 2.96 3.52
CA PRO A 121 17.06 2.28 2.24
C PRO A 121 16.82 0.76 2.41
N HIS A 122 16.75 0.01 1.30
CA HIS A 122 16.56 -1.47 1.18
C HIS A 122 15.19 -1.98 0.73
N ALA A 123 14.34 -1.12 0.15
CA ALA A 123 13.13 -1.54 -0.55
C ALA A 123 13.07 -0.95 -1.97
N THR A 124 12.34 -1.61 -2.86
CA THR A 124 12.11 -1.16 -4.25
C THR A 124 10.82 -0.33 -4.30
N PRO A 125 10.89 0.97 -4.64
CA PRO A 125 9.70 1.80 -4.84
C PRO A 125 8.90 1.34 -6.05
N ARG A 126 7.59 1.15 -5.87
CA ARG A 126 6.69 0.77 -6.97
C ARG A 126 5.37 1.52 -6.91
N ARG A 127 4.81 1.80 -8.08
CA ARG A 127 3.54 2.48 -8.28
C ARG A 127 2.53 1.56 -8.94
N TYR A 128 1.35 1.45 -8.37
CA TYR A 128 0.25 0.69 -8.97
C TYR A 128 -0.15 1.30 -10.33
N VAL A 129 -0.30 0.45 -11.36
CA VAL A 129 -0.53 0.93 -12.74
C VAL A 129 -1.86 1.65 -12.92
N ASN A 130 -2.85 1.35 -12.08
CA ASN A 130 -4.19 1.95 -12.18
C ASN A 130 -4.40 3.15 -11.22
N VAL A 131 -3.32 3.75 -10.70
CA VAL A 131 -3.42 5.03 -9.99
C VAL A 131 -3.84 6.11 -10.99
N TYR A 132 -4.91 6.84 -10.65
CA TYR A 132 -5.37 7.97 -11.45
C TYR A 132 -4.28 9.02 -11.60
N ARG A 133 -3.97 9.41 -12.85
CA ARG A 133 -2.90 10.37 -13.15
C ARG A 133 -3.37 11.82 -13.32
N GLY A 134 -4.67 12.10 -13.25
CA GLY A 134 -5.16 13.43 -13.65
C GLY A 134 -5.02 13.64 -15.14
N ARG A 135 -6.00 14.27 -15.78
CA ARG A 135 -5.74 14.88 -17.10
C ARG A 135 -4.93 16.15 -16.83
N LEU A 136 -3.66 16.18 -17.23
CA LEU A 136 -2.95 17.45 -17.41
C LEU A 136 -3.75 18.23 -18.46
N LEU A 137 -4.51 19.23 -18.01
CA LEU A 137 -5.01 20.25 -18.93
C LEU A 137 -3.79 21.09 -19.31
N ALA A 138 -3.34 20.90 -20.56
CA ALA A 138 -2.41 21.80 -21.23
C ALA A 138 -3.12 23.11 -21.58
#